data_AF-A0A9P1I9S6-F1
#
_entry.id   AF-A0A9P1I9S6-F1
#
_cell.length_a   1.000
_cell.length_b   1.000
_cell.length_c   1.000
_cell.angle_alpha   90.00
_cell.angle_beta   90.00
_cell.angle_gamma   90.00
#
_symmetry.space_group_name_H-M   'P 1'
#
loop_
_entity.id
_entity.type
_entity.pdbx_description
1 polymer ?
#
loop_
_entity_poly.entity_id
_entity_poly.type
_entity_poly.pdbx_seq_one_letter_code
_entity_poly.pdbx_strand_id
1 'polypeptide(L)'
;MLFGKRNILGNLFNDVQCTPQHQQQKRQSIFRKFSMLSSRRSIDSLSSTLSSPRTPSPRGTFSATNSCELTIVAALQGHILTVDEMRFCALEIGNLSDAEKLKLLTFLKSESSAIIENNALKSFQCASLNSLLLENLEILDGLWEIIVDVVIPNLQSIIYTLSEVDASFDVQKWIFTAFRDRVLAKLLQDVQSEIPKLKSMLTVIMVETDDNLNPTTRSKFDICLGKSRKTKKPLEKTRSKTDSCLASTSSSPTKSKSVTWSTFSS
;
A
#
# COMPACT_ATOMS: atom_id res chain seq x y z
N MET A 1 1.90 39.34 -7.87
CA MET A 1 2.73 38.22 -8.37
C MET A 1 1.90 36.94 -8.32
N LEU A 2 2.22 36.01 -9.21
CA LEU A 2 1.36 34.97 -9.80
C LEU A 2 0.94 33.80 -8.86
N PHE A 3 -0.28 33.29 -9.15
CA PHE A 3 -0.93 31.97 -8.93
C PHE A 3 -0.09 30.78 -8.39
N GLY A 4 -0.64 29.76 -7.71
CA GLY A 4 -2.03 29.39 -7.46
C GLY A 4 -2.21 27.93 -7.00
N LYS A 5 -3.41 27.65 -6.46
CA LYS A 5 -4.19 26.38 -6.43
C LYS A 5 -3.47 25.03 -6.18
N ARG A 6 -3.68 24.47 -4.98
CA ARG A 6 -3.88 23.02 -4.77
C ARG A 6 -5.15 22.81 -3.93
N ASN A 7 -6.27 22.67 -4.62
CA ASN A 7 -7.53 22.13 -4.09
C ASN A 7 -8.19 21.40 -5.24
N ILE A 8 -7.74 20.17 -5.52
CA ILE A 8 -8.35 19.26 -6.49
C ILE A 8 -8.28 17.85 -5.90
N LEU A 9 -9.07 17.60 -4.85
CA LEU A 9 -9.39 16.24 -4.39
C LEU A 9 -10.82 16.12 -3.81
N GLY A 10 -11.58 17.21 -3.74
CA GLY A 10 -12.91 17.23 -3.10
C GLY A 10 -14.08 16.68 -3.92
N ASN A 11 -13.93 16.41 -5.23
CA ASN A 11 -15.09 16.18 -6.12
C ASN A 11 -15.08 14.85 -6.90
N LEU A 12 -14.24 13.87 -6.54
CA LEU A 12 -14.20 12.57 -7.26
C LEU A 12 -14.99 11.43 -6.60
N PHE A 13 -15.78 11.69 -5.56
CA PHE A 13 -16.45 10.65 -4.76
C PHE A 13 -17.99 10.60 -4.87
N ASN A 14 -18.62 11.34 -5.78
CA ASN A 14 -20.08 11.50 -5.77
C ASN A 14 -20.91 10.56 -6.66
N ASP A 15 -20.37 9.46 -7.19
CA ASP A 15 -21.20 8.50 -7.95
C ASP A 15 -20.80 7.04 -7.73
N VAL A 16 -20.97 6.54 -6.49
CA VAL A 16 -21.25 5.11 -6.23
C VAL A 16 -22.19 5.03 -5.03
N GLN A 17 -23.50 5.06 -5.24
CA GLN A 17 -24.47 4.65 -4.22
C GLN A 17 -24.42 3.12 -4.07
N CYS A 18 -23.54 2.63 -3.20
CA CYS A 18 -23.65 1.31 -2.60
C CYS A 18 -24.32 1.45 -1.24
N THR A 19 -25.40 0.71 -1.03
CA THR A 19 -26.26 0.75 0.16
C THR A 19 -25.45 0.57 1.47
N PRO A 20 -25.55 1.50 2.45
CA PRO A 20 -24.65 1.57 3.60
C PRO A 20 -24.89 0.52 4.71
N GLN A 21 -26.01 -0.22 4.70
CA GLN A 21 -26.34 -1.13 5.81
C GLN A 21 -25.56 -2.45 5.83
N HIS A 22 -25.15 -2.98 4.68
CA HIS A 22 -24.48 -4.29 4.63
C HIS A 22 -22.97 -4.21 4.90
N GLN A 23 -22.37 -3.04 4.69
CA GLN A 23 -20.93 -2.82 4.86
C GLN A 23 -20.57 -2.60 6.35
N GLN A 24 -21.45 -1.97 7.13
CA GLN A 24 -21.21 -1.66 8.54
C GLN A 24 -21.19 -2.94 9.43
N GLN A 25 -22.08 -3.91 9.16
CA GLN A 25 -22.05 -5.21 9.86
C GLN A 25 -20.81 -6.05 9.47
N LYS A 26 -20.39 -6.03 8.20
CA LYS A 26 -19.20 -6.76 7.74
C LYS A 26 -17.92 -6.16 8.32
N ARG A 27 -17.84 -4.82 8.37
CA ARG A 27 -16.77 -4.05 9.05
C ARG A 27 -16.63 -4.43 10.52
N GLN A 28 -17.74 -4.48 11.26
CA GLN A 28 -17.70 -4.93 12.67
C GLN A 28 -17.15 -6.36 12.82
N SER A 29 -17.39 -7.27 11.86
CA SER A 29 -16.85 -8.63 11.94
C SER A 29 -15.33 -8.69 11.74
N ILE A 30 -14.78 -7.85 10.86
CA ILE A 30 -13.33 -7.77 10.62
C ILE A 30 -12.67 -7.12 11.84
N PHE A 31 -13.17 -5.98 12.31
CA PHE A 31 -12.69 -5.33 13.54
C PHE A 31 -12.75 -6.28 14.76
N ARG A 32 -13.83 -7.06 14.92
CA ARG A 32 -13.91 -8.09 15.98
C ARG A 32 -12.88 -9.20 15.82
N LYS A 33 -12.54 -9.63 14.60
CA LYS A 33 -11.48 -10.63 14.37
C LYS A 33 -10.11 -10.09 14.80
N PHE A 34 -9.79 -8.82 14.52
CA PHE A 34 -8.56 -8.20 15.00
C PHE A 34 -8.54 -8.04 16.53
N SER A 35 -9.63 -7.58 17.15
CA SER A 35 -9.74 -7.54 18.63
C SER A 35 -9.61 -8.92 19.29
N MET A 36 -10.20 -9.96 18.70
CA MET A 36 -10.17 -11.33 19.24
C MET A 36 -8.79 -11.97 19.13
N LEU A 37 -7.99 -11.62 18.11
CA LEU A 37 -6.63 -12.15 17.94
C LEU A 37 -5.63 -11.52 18.92
N SER A 38 -5.89 -10.32 19.44
CA SER A 38 -5.09 -9.69 20.50
C SER A 38 -5.49 -10.13 21.92
N SER A 39 -6.68 -10.72 22.11
CA SER A 39 -7.21 -11.09 23.44
C SER A 39 -6.68 -12.42 24.02
N ARG A 40 -5.80 -13.16 23.31
CA ARG A 40 -5.31 -14.48 23.76
C ARG A 40 -4.07 -14.47 24.66
N ARG A 41 -3.68 -13.31 25.22
CA ARG A 41 -2.75 -13.23 26.35
C ARG A 41 -3.43 -12.56 27.55
N SER A 42 -4.52 -13.16 28.02
CA SER A 42 -5.06 -12.90 29.36
C SER A 42 -4.12 -13.53 30.38
N ILE A 43 -3.28 -12.73 31.03
CA ILE A 43 -2.43 -13.15 32.14
C ILE A 43 -3.24 -13.00 33.42
N ASP A 44 -4.33 -13.73 33.53
CA ASP A 44 -5.16 -13.76 34.74
C ASP A 44 -5.47 -15.20 35.09
N SER A 45 -4.52 -15.85 35.76
CA SER A 45 -4.77 -16.97 36.67
C SER A 45 -3.46 -17.45 37.26
N LEU A 46 -3.01 -16.81 38.34
CA LEU A 46 -2.37 -17.48 39.48
C LEU A 46 -2.48 -16.55 40.69
N SER A 47 -3.61 -16.60 41.39
CA SER A 47 -3.68 -16.09 42.76
C SER A 47 -4.36 -17.14 43.63
N SER A 48 -3.55 -17.86 44.41
CA SER A 48 -3.97 -18.28 45.74
C SER A 48 -2.77 -18.77 46.56
N THR A 49 -2.66 -18.13 47.73
CA THR A 49 -2.01 -18.54 48.97
C THR A 49 -0.63 -17.97 49.32
N LEU A 50 -0.67 -17.25 50.45
CA LEU A 50 0.40 -16.98 51.44
C LEU A 50 1.10 -15.61 51.39
N SER A 51 0.58 -14.77 52.31
CA SER A 51 1.32 -13.91 53.26
C SER A 51 1.99 -12.65 52.72
N SER A 52 1.49 -11.50 53.21
CA SER A 52 2.17 -10.21 53.16
C SER A 52 3.60 -10.29 53.69
N PRO A 53 4.51 -9.57 53.02
CA PRO A 53 5.19 -8.47 53.70
C PRO A 53 4.95 -7.16 52.93
N ARG A 54 4.91 -6.04 53.65
CA ARG A 54 4.80 -4.68 53.09
C ARG A 54 5.74 -4.50 51.90
N THR A 55 5.21 -4.44 50.69
CA THR A 55 5.96 -4.07 49.49
C THR A 55 5.87 -2.56 49.28
N PRO A 56 6.98 -1.88 48.93
CA PRO A 56 6.92 -0.50 48.49
C PRO A 56 6.10 -0.46 47.20
N SER A 57 5.21 0.53 47.10
CA SER A 57 4.37 0.77 45.93
C SER A 57 5.18 0.64 44.63
N PRO A 58 4.77 -0.18 43.64
CA PRO A 58 5.44 -0.24 42.37
C PRO A 58 4.97 0.95 41.53
N ARG A 59 5.35 2.16 41.93
CA ARG A 59 5.71 3.17 40.93
C ARG A 59 7.08 2.73 40.41
N GLY A 60 7.08 1.62 39.65
CA GLY A 60 8.18 1.36 38.75
C GLY A 60 8.30 2.61 37.92
N THR A 61 9.43 3.30 38.05
CA THR A 61 9.90 4.28 37.09
C THR A 61 10.14 3.53 35.78
N PHE A 62 9.05 3.15 35.11
CA PHE A 62 9.08 2.89 33.69
C PHE A 62 9.51 4.21 33.08
N SER A 63 10.66 4.22 32.42
CA SER A 63 11.07 5.35 31.59
C SER A 63 9.86 5.71 30.72
N ALA A 64 9.44 6.99 30.71
CA ALA A 64 8.27 7.45 29.97
C ALA A 64 8.33 7.04 28.48
N THR A 65 9.54 6.89 27.94
CA THR A 65 9.81 6.37 26.59
C THR A 65 9.21 4.98 26.36
N ASN A 66 9.30 4.06 27.33
CA ASN A 66 8.79 2.69 27.18
C ASN A 66 7.26 2.65 27.13
N SER A 67 6.58 3.60 27.78
CA SER A 67 5.11 3.72 27.75
C SER A 67 4.63 4.22 26.38
N CYS A 68 5.31 5.23 25.84
CA CYS A 68 5.01 5.79 24.53
C CYS A 68 5.26 4.79 23.40
N GLU A 69 6.38 4.06 23.44
CA GLU A 69 6.70 3.01 22.47
C GLU A 69 5.61 1.93 22.42
N LEU A 70 5.12 1.47 23.57
CA LEU A 70 4.04 0.50 23.63
C LEU A 70 2.73 1.03 23.03
N THR A 71 2.39 2.28 23.30
CA THR A 71 1.18 2.92 22.73
C THR A 71 1.30 3.07 21.21
N ILE A 72 2.49 3.43 20.72
CA ILE A 72 2.79 3.49 19.27
C ILE A 72 2.70 2.11 18.63
N VAL A 73 3.23 1.07 19.29
CA VAL A 73 3.11 -0.32 18.81
C VAL A 73 1.64 -0.74 18.75
N ALA A 74 0.84 -0.42 19.77
CA ALA A 74 -0.59 -0.69 19.77
C ALA A 74 -1.31 0.02 18.61
N ALA A 75 -0.99 1.29 18.36
CA ALA A 75 -1.51 2.03 17.21
C ALA A 75 -1.12 1.36 15.88
N LEU A 76 0.15 0.98 15.71
CA LEU A 76 0.65 0.26 14.52
C LEU A 76 -0.02 -1.10 14.32
N GLN A 77 -0.40 -1.77 15.40
CA GLN A 77 -1.14 -3.04 15.38
C GLN A 77 -2.63 -2.86 15.02
N GLY A 78 -3.11 -1.62 14.88
CA GLY A 78 -4.51 -1.32 14.57
C GLY A 78 -5.43 -1.38 15.79
N HIS A 79 -4.89 -1.26 17.01
CA HIS A 79 -5.73 -1.10 18.19
C HIS A 79 -6.47 0.23 18.14
N ILE A 80 -7.75 0.20 18.50
CA ILE A 80 -8.55 1.40 18.69
C ILE A 80 -8.13 2.02 20.03
N LEU A 81 -7.46 3.16 19.95
CA LEU A 81 -7.05 3.93 21.11
C LEU A 81 -8.12 4.95 21.44
N THR A 82 -8.35 5.17 22.73
CA THR A 82 -9.21 6.23 23.21
C THR A 82 -8.55 7.59 23.04
N VAL A 83 -9.36 8.65 23.00
CA VAL A 83 -8.87 10.03 22.92
C VAL A 83 -7.94 10.37 24.08
N ASP A 84 -8.24 9.86 25.28
CA ASP A 84 -7.40 10.08 26.45
C ASP A 84 -6.05 9.38 26.33
N GLU A 85 -6.00 8.11 25.92
CA GLU A 85 -4.75 7.38 25.70
C GLU A 85 -3.86 8.10 24.68
N MET A 86 -4.42 8.52 23.55
CA MET A 86 -3.69 9.25 22.51
C MET A 86 -3.19 10.60 23.04
N ARG A 87 -4.02 11.35 23.75
CA ARG A 87 -3.67 12.65 24.33
C ARG A 87 -2.57 12.52 25.38
N PHE A 88 -2.66 11.54 26.28
CA PHE A 88 -1.64 11.33 27.30
C PHE A 88 -0.30 10.95 26.67
N CYS A 89 -0.30 10.03 25.70
CA CYS A 89 0.93 9.66 25.00
C CYS A 89 1.54 10.85 24.23
N ALA A 90 0.72 11.64 23.53
CA ALA A 90 1.20 12.84 22.84
C ALA A 90 1.82 13.87 23.80
N LEU A 91 1.23 14.08 24.98
CA LEU A 91 1.78 14.96 26.01
C LEU A 91 3.10 14.44 26.56
N GLU A 92 3.21 13.13 26.80
CA GLU A 92 4.47 12.51 27.22
C GLU A 92 5.55 12.71 26.16
N ILE A 93 5.26 12.44 24.89
CA ILE A 93 6.20 12.66 23.77
C ILE A 93 6.57 14.14 23.66
N GLY A 94 5.62 15.06 23.83
CA GLY A 94 5.86 16.50 23.80
C GLY A 94 6.87 16.97 24.85
N ASN A 95 6.90 16.31 26.02
CA ASN A 95 7.80 16.61 27.13
C ASN A 95 9.18 15.93 27.02
N LEU A 96 9.38 15.04 26.04
CA LEU A 96 10.68 14.42 25.78
C LEU A 96 11.68 15.44 25.25
N SER A 97 12.96 15.24 25.55
CA SER A 97 14.04 15.98 24.91
C SER A 97 14.14 15.66 23.42
N ASP A 98 14.73 16.55 22.62
CA ASP A 98 14.90 16.31 21.17
C ASP A 98 15.69 15.02 20.88
N ALA A 99 16.67 14.70 21.72
CA ALA A 99 17.44 13.46 21.61
C ALA A 99 16.56 12.21 21.82
N GLU A 100 15.59 12.26 22.73
CA GLU A 100 14.62 11.18 22.96
C GLU A 100 13.57 11.11 21.86
N LYS A 101 13.08 12.25 21.37
CA LYS A 101 12.19 12.31 20.20
C LYS A 101 12.86 11.71 18.95
N LEU A 102 14.15 11.97 18.73
CA LEU A 102 14.93 11.35 17.65
C LEU A 102 15.06 9.82 17.82
N LYS A 103 15.27 9.34 19.04
CA LYS A 103 15.29 7.89 19.32
C LYS A 103 13.93 7.26 19.02
N LEU A 104 12.84 7.90 19.44
CA LEU A 104 11.49 7.44 19.19
C LEU A 104 11.17 7.43 17.68
N LEU A 105 11.60 8.45 16.96
CA LEU A 105 11.50 8.52 15.50
C LEU A 105 12.28 7.40 14.82
N THR A 106 13.47 7.07 15.33
CA THR A 106 14.30 5.98 14.81
C THR A 106 13.65 4.63 15.07
N PHE A 107 13.16 4.40 16.30
CA PHE A 107 12.37 3.22 16.68
C PHE A 107 11.18 3.04 15.76
N LEU A 108 10.42 4.11 15.54
CA LEU A 108 9.28 4.09 14.65
C LEU A 108 9.76 3.65 13.25
N LYS A 109 10.72 4.38 12.66
CA LYS A 109 11.33 4.09 11.35
C LYS A 109 11.79 2.62 11.19
N SER A 110 12.31 1.97 12.24
CA SER A 110 12.73 0.57 12.18
C SER A 110 11.60 -0.44 12.31
N GLU A 111 10.65 -0.22 13.23
CA GLU A 111 9.70 -1.27 13.63
C GLU A 111 8.42 -1.34 12.80
N SER A 112 7.91 -0.23 12.23
CA SER A 112 6.58 -0.30 11.58
C SER A 112 6.53 -1.27 10.42
N SER A 113 7.61 -1.38 9.64
CA SER A 113 7.64 -2.25 8.47
C SER A 113 7.40 -3.70 8.89
N ALA A 114 8.05 -4.12 9.98
CA ALA A 114 7.86 -5.46 10.52
C ALA A 114 6.47 -5.64 11.15
N ILE A 115 5.95 -4.63 11.86
CA ILE A 115 4.62 -4.70 12.47
C ILE A 115 3.51 -4.74 11.42
N ILE A 116 3.56 -3.89 10.39
CA ILE A 116 2.60 -3.86 9.28
C ILE A 116 2.63 -5.19 8.52
N GLU A 117 3.81 -5.73 8.26
CA GLU A 117 3.96 -7.07 7.66
C GLU A 117 3.33 -8.15 8.55
N ASN A 118 3.58 -8.11 9.86
CA ASN A 118 3.02 -9.04 10.82
C ASN A 118 1.49 -8.96 10.91
N ASN A 119 0.93 -7.75 10.86
CA ASN A 119 -0.52 -7.55 10.81
C ASN A 119 -1.11 -8.20 9.57
N ALA A 120 -0.47 -8.04 8.41
CA ALA A 120 -0.89 -8.72 7.19
C ALA A 120 -0.85 -10.24 7.36
N LEU A 121 0.29 -10.81 7.80
CA LEU A 121 0.42 -12.26 8.02
C LEU A 121 -0.67 -12.81 8.95
N LYS A 122 -0.98 -12.10 10.05
CA LYS A 122 -2.07 -12.45 10.96
C LYS A 122 -3.45 -12.40 10.28
N SER A 123 -3.70 -11.37 9.48
CA SER A 123 -4.97 -11.17 8.78
C SER A 123 -5.24 -12.29 7.77
N PHE A 124 -4.21 -12.65 7.01
CA PHE A 124 -4.24 -13.73 6.03
C PHE A 124 -4.07 -15.13 6.64
N GLN A 125 -3.79 -15.21 7.96
CA GLN A 125 -3.55 -16.46 8.69
C GLN A 125 -2.47 -17.33 8.04
N CYS A 126 -1.38 -16.71 7.61
CA CYS A 126 -0.31 -17.36 6.87
C CYS A 126 1.08 -17.07 7.46
N ALA A 127 2.05 -17.92 7.10
CA ALA A 127 3.46 -17.72 7.45
C ALA A 127 4.21 -16.82 6.44
N SER A 128 3.66 -16.67 5.23
CA SER A 128 4.21 -15.84 4.16
C SER A 128 3.09 -15.29 3.27
N LEU A 129 3.26 -14.08 2.74
CA LEU A 129 2.29 -13.40 1.87
C LEU A 129 2.38 -13.82 0.39
N ASN A 130 3.30 -14.71 0.03
CA ASN A 130 3.48 -15.10 -1.37
C ASN A 130 2.26 -15.88 -1.88
N SER A 131 1.73 -15.46 -3.04
CA SER A 131 0.71 -16.19 -3.82
C SER A 131 -0.70 -16.31 -3.20
N LEU A 132 -1.12 -15.41 -2.30
CA LEU A 132 -2.42 -15.48 -1.59
C LEU A 132 -3.52 -14.52 -2.10
N LEU A 133 -3.20 -13.61 -3.04
CA LEU A 133 -4.02 -12.43 -3.28
C LEU A 133 -5.36 -12.70 -3.98
N LEU A 134 -5.39 -13.58 -4.99
CA LEU A 134 -6.56 -13.74 -5.88
C LEU A 134 -7.83 -14.19 -5.14
N GLU A 135 -7.70 -15.01 -4.09
CA GLU A 135 -8.83 -15.53 -3.33
C GLU A 135 -9.20 -14.69 -2.11
N ASN A 136 -8.31 -13.79 -1.68
CA ASN A 136 -8.40 -13.12 -0.37
C ASN A 136 -8.43 -11.58 -0.46
N LEU A 137 -8.93 -11.04 -1.57
CA LEU A 137 -9.02 -9.59 -1.78
C LEU A 137 -9.81 -8.86 -0.69
N GLU A 138 -10.81 -9.50 -0.08
CA GLU A 138 -11.58 -8.91 1.02
C GLU A 138 -10.74 -8.72 2.30
N ILE A 139 -9.76 -9.61 2.54
CA ILE A 139 -8.85 -9.49 3.67
C ILE A 139 -7.91 -8.30 3.45
N LEU A 140 -7.41 -8.14 2.22
CA LEU A 140 -6.58 -6.99 1.86
C LEU A 140 -7.34 -5.67 2.00
N ASP A 141 -8.61 -5.64 1.57
CA ASP A 141 -9.48 -4.47 1.70
C ASP A 141 -9.72 -4.12 3.18
N GLY A 142 -10.03 -5.11 4.03
CA GLY A 142 -10.17 -4.89 5.47
C GLY A 142 -8.89 -4.41 6.15
N LEU A 143 -7.73 -4.92 5.74
CA LEU A 143 -6.44 -4.45 6.25
C LEU A 143 -6.15 -3.01 5.81
N TRP A 144 -6.49 -2.66 4.58
CA TRP A 144 -6.39 -1.31 4.07
C TRP A 144 -7.28 -0.32 4.85
N GLU A 145 -8.54 -0.70 5.10
CA GLU A 145 -9.45 0.10 5.93
C GLU A 145 -8.84 0.34 7.33
N ILE A 146 -8.27 -0.68 7.97
CA ILE A 146 -7.61 -0.51 9.29
C ILE A 146 -6.42 0.45 9.21
N ILE A 147 -5.62 0.38 8.16
CA ILE A 147 -4.47 1.27 7.99
C ILE A 147 -4.92 2.72 7.86
N VAL A 148 -5.90 2.98 6.99
CA VAL A 148 -6.36 4.35 6.66
C VAL A 148 -7.24 4.94 7.76
N ASP A 149 -8.14 4.15 8.34
CA ASP A 149 -9.16 4.65 9.26
C ASP A 149 -8.73 4.58 10.74
N VAL A 150 -7.71 3.76 11.07
CA VAL A 150 -7.28 3.56 12.47
C VAL A 150 -5.79 3.83 12.67
N VAL A 151 -4.91 3.11 11.98
CA VAL A 151 -3.46 3.19 12.23
C VAL A 151 -2.92 4.59 11.97
N ILE A 152 -3.19 5.15 10.79
CA ILE A 152 -2.68 6.48 10.41
C ILE A 152 -3.26 7.58 11.32
N PRO A 153 -4.58 7.69 11.55
CA PRO A 153 -5.14 8.70 12.43
C PRO A 153 -4.63 8.62 13.88
N ASN A 154 -4.52 7.41 14.43
CA ASN A 154 -4.01 7.22 15.80
C ASN A 154 -2.56 7.67 15.89
N LEU A 155 -1.71 7.25 14.95
CA LEU A 155 -0.31 7.66 14.94
C LEU A 155 -0.20 9.16 14.76
N GLN A 156 -0.88 9.77 13.79
CA GLN A 156 -0.88 11.22 13.58
C GLN A 156 -1.27 11.97 14.87
N SER A 157 -2.24 11.47 15.63
CA SER A 157 -2.67 12.08 16.90
C SER A 157 -1.62 11.97 18.01
N ILE A 158 -0.86 10.87 18.04
CA ILE A 158 0.14 10.61 19.08
C ILE A 158 1.47 11.33 18.79
N ILE A 159 1.95 11.26 17.55
CA ILE A 159 3.33 11.61 17.20
C ILE A 159 3.46 12.95 16.47
N TYR A 160 2.42 13.79 16.44
CA TYR A 160 2.47 15.07 15.75
C TYR A 160 3.63 15.96 16.23
N THR A 161 4.02 15.87 17.50
CA THR A 161 5.15 16.65 18.04
C THR A 161 6.51 16.20 17.47
N LEU A 162 6.61 15.01 16.88
CA LEU A 162 7.86 14.54 16.25
C LEU A 162 8.19 15.31 14.97
N SER A 163 7.19 15.92 14.30
CA SER A 163 7.45 16.74 13.11
C SER A 163 8.21 18.04 13.43
N GLU A 164 8.23 18.46 14.70
CA GLU A 164 9.02 19.60 15.16
C GLU A 164 10.53 19.31 15.08
N VAL A 165 10.91 18.03 15.22
CA VAL A 165 12.30 17.57 15.23
C VAL A 165 12.76 17.14 13.84
N ASP A 166 11.85 16.57 13.04
CA ASP A 166 12.10 16.19 11.65
C ASP A 166 10.92 16.67 10.78
N ALA A 167 11.04 17.84 10.17
CA ALA A 167 10.01 18.40 9.30
C ALA A 167 9.76 17.56 8.02
N SER A 168 10.67 16.64 7.69
CA SER A 168 10.47 15.71 6.57
C SER A 168 9.68 14.46 6.97
N PHE A 169 9.40 14.28 8.27
CA PHE A 169 8.69 13.14 8.77
C PHE A 169 7.18 13.24 8.49
N ASP A 170 6.73 12.42 7.54
CA ASP A 170 5.34 12.24 7.20
C ASP A 170 4.89 10.82 7.54
N VAL A 171 4.03 10.73 8.57
CA VAL A 171 3.49 9.46 9.08
C VAL A 171 2.75 8.69 7.99
N GLN A 172 1.90 9.38 7.23
CA GLN A 172 1.05 8.76 6.22
C GLN A 172 1.92 8.18 5.10
N LYS A 173 2.80 9.01 4.53
CA LYS A 173 3.73 8.56 3.47
C LYS A 173 4.55 7.36 3.94
N TRP A 174 5.01 7.39 5.18
CA TRP A 174 5.85 6.35 5.72
C TRP A 174 5.10 5.02 5.99
N ILE A 175 3.89 5.07 6.56
CA ILE A 175 3.04 3.88 6.72
C ILE A 175 2.65 3.29 5.37
N PHE A 176 2.30 4.12 4.39
CA PHE A 176 2.01 3.66 3.03
C PHE A 176 3.22 3.05 2.33
N THR A 177 4.41 3.61 2.54
CA THR A 177 5.66 3.04 2.01
C THR A 177 5.91 1.65 2.61
N ALA A 178 5.75 1.49 3.93
CA ALA A 178 5.91 0.22 4.61
C ALA A 178 4.88 -0.82 4.12
N PHE A 179 3.60 -0.44 4.02
CA PHE A 179 2.54 -1.32 3.51
C PHE A 179 2.80 -1.74 2.07
N ARG A 180 3.20 -0.80 1.21
CA ARG A 180 3.58 -1.07 -0.17
C ARG A 180 4.70 -2.10 -0.26
N ASP A 181 5.81 -1.87 0.43
CA ASP A 181 7.03 -2.65 0.26
C ASP A 181 6.96 -4.02 0.95
N ARG A 182 6.28 -4.10 2.08
CA ARG A 182 6.22 -5.32 2.88
C ARG A 182 5.01 -6.20 2.58
N VAL A 183 3.89 -5.59 2.17
CA VAL A 183 2.63 -6.31 1.97
C VAL A 183 2.28 -6.38 0.48
N LEU A 184 2.08 -5.24 -0.18
CA LEU A 184 1.61 -5.22 -1.57
C LEU A 184 2.63 -5.81 -2.54
N ALA A 185 3.92 -5.51 -2.39
CA ALA A 185 4.95 -6.03 -3.27
C ALA A 185 5.02 -7.57 -3.27
N LYS A 186 4.75 -8.21 -2.12
CA LYS A 186 4.72 -9.67 -1.98
C LYS A 186 3.41 -10.25 -2.51
N LEU A 187 2.28 -9.69 -2.09
CA LEU A 187 0.97 -10.16 -2.51
C LEU A 187 0.75 -10.04 -4.03
N LEU A 188 1.33 -9.01 -4.66
CA LEU A 188 1.17 -8.72 -6.09
C LEU A 188 2.31 -9.28 -6.95
N GLN A 189 3.27 -10.00 -6.36
CA GLN A 189 4.46 -10.49 -7.08
C GLN A 189 4.08 -11.32 -8.32
N ASP A 190 3.09 -12.20 -8.19
CA ASP A 190 2.69 -13.13 -9.25
C ASP A 190 1.52 -12.65 -10.10
N VAL A 191 1.02 -11.43 -9.86
CA VAL A 191 -0.12 -10.90 -10.62
C VAL A 191 0.28 -10.58 -12.05
N GLN A 192 -0.53 -11.06 -13.00
CA GLN A 192 -0.35 -10.87 -14.45
C GLN A 192 -1.57 -10.23 -15.14
N SER A 193 -2.65 -9.98 -14.39
CA SER A 193 -3.90 -9.43 -14.90
C SER A 193 -4.35 -8.21 -14.11
N GLU A 194 -5.27 -7.44 -14.69
CA GLU A 194 -5.94 -6.33 -14.00
C GLU A 194 -6.75 -6.83 -12.80
N ILE A 195 -6.78 -6.03 -11.73
CA ILE A 195 -7.57 -6.28 -10.52
C ILE A 195 -8.33 -4.99 -10.19
N PRO A 196 -9.52 -4.77 -10.78
CA PRO A 196 -10.25 -3.50 -10.66
C PRO A 196 -10.55 -3.09 -9.20
N LYS A 197 -10.79 -4.07 -8.32
CA LYS A 197 -11.05 -3.82 -6.88
C LYS A 197 -9.91 -3.09 -6.16
N LEU A 198 -8.67 -3.28 -6.60
CA LEU A 198 -7.50 -2.65 -5.97
C LEU A 198 -7.21 -1.25 -6.52
N LYS A 199 -7.94 -0.79 -7.53
CA LYS A 199 -7.62 0.44 -8.27
C LYS A 199 -7.52 1.67 -7.38
N SER A 200 -8.48 1.85 -6.47
CA SER A 200 -8.48 2.99 -5.54
C SER A 200 -7.26 2.96 -4.62
N MET A 201 -7.08 1.83 -3.91
CA MET A 201 -5.95 1.60 -3.00
C MET A 201 -4.60 1.81 -3.67
N LEU A 202 -4.38 1.17 -4.82
CA LEU A 202 -3.11 1.29 -5.56
C LEU A 202 -2.87 2.71 -6.07
N THR A 203 -3.93 3.42 -6.48
CA THR A 203 -3.79 4.82 -6.91
C THR A 203 -3.33 5.70 -5.74
N VAL A 204 -3.93 5.56 -4.56
CA VAL A 204 -3.51 6.30 -3.36
C VAL A 204 -2.05 5.97 -3.02
N ILE A 205 -1.69 4.69 -2.92
CA ILE A 205 -0.30 4.28 -2.62
C ILE A 205 0.69 4.85 -3.65
N MET A 206 0.36 4.80 -4.94
CA MET A 206 1.22 5.35 -5.98
C MET A 206 1.41 6.84 -5.84
N VAL A 207 0.34 7.60 -5.60
CA VAL A 207 0.42 9.07 -5.46
C VAL A 207 1.24 9.46 -4.23
N GLU A 208 1.03 8.77 -3.11
CA GLU A 208 1.66 9.11 -1.83
C GLU A 208 3.13 8.65 -1.77
N THR A 209 3.52 7.64 -2.54
CA THR A 209 4.84 6.99 -2.42
C THR A 209 5.67 6.97 -3.71
N ASP A 210 5.27 7.72 -4.76
CA ASP A 210 5.86 7.64 -6.12
C ASP A 210 7.40 7.79 -6.12
N ASP A 211 7.93 8.68 -5.29
CA ASP A 211 9.36 9.02 -5.26
C ASP A 211 10.29 7.82 -4.99
N ASN A 212 9.78 6.78 -4.31
CA ASN A 212 10.56 5.65 -3.83
C ASN A 212 10.12 4.30 -4.42
N LEU A 213 9.36 4.32 -5.52
CA LEU A 213 8.77 3.12 -6.10
C LEU A 213 9.81 2.32 -6.92
N ASN A 214 10.10 1.08 -6.52
CA ASN A 214 10.91 0.17 -7.33
C ASN A 214 10.22 -0.07 -8.70
N PRO A 215 10.94 -0.03 -9.84
CA PRO A 215 10.36 -0.25 -11.17
C PRO A 215 9.61 -1.57 -11.32
N THR A 216 10.03 -2.63 -10.62
CA THR A 216 9.35 -3.93 -10.63
C THR A 216 7.96 -3.82 -9.97
N THR A 217 7.90 -3.24 -8.77
CA THR A 217 6.63 -2.98 -8.05
C THR A 217 5.72 -2.06 -8.86
N ARG A 218 6.30 -1.00 -9.45
CA ARG A 218 5.58 -0.08 -10.36
C ARG A 218 4.91 -0.83 -11.50
N SER A 219 5.66 -1.69 -12.19
CA SER A 219 5.14 -2.48 -13.30
C SER A 219 3.99 -3.39 -12.86
N LYS A 220 4.05 -3.96 -11.64
CA LYS A 220 2.99 -4.81 -11.10
C LYS A 220 1.73 -4.00 -10.77
N PHE A 221 1.89 -2.80 -10.21
CA PHE A 221 0.77 -1.90 -9.96
C PHE A 221 0.11 -1.46 -11.27
N ASP A 222 0.91 -1.10 -12.28
CA ASP A 222 0.39 -0.72 -13.60
C ASP A 222 -0.40 -1.87 -14.25
N ILE A 223 0.04 -3.13 -14.13
CA ILE A 223 -0.72 -4.31 -14.57
C ILE A 223 -2.06 -4.39 -13.83
N CYS A 224 -2.04 -4.30 -12.49
CA CYS A 224 -3.25 -4.35 -11.67
C CYS A 224 -4.25 -3.23 -12.01
N LEU A 225 -3.75 -2.09 -12.48
CA LEU A 225 -4.52 -0.92 -12.90
C LEU A 225 -4.97 -0.96 -14.37
N GLY A 226 -4.71 -2.06 -15.09
CA GLY A 226 -5.10 -2.20 -16.49
C GLY A 226 -4.27 -1.36 -17.46
N LYS A 227 -3.16 -0.76 -16.99
CA LYS A 227 -2.20 -0.07 -17.84
C LYS A 227 -1.30 -1.11 -18.50
N SER A 228 -1.85 -1.87 -19.44
CA SER A 228 -1.01 -2.76 -20.25
C SER A 228 0.09 -1.93 -20.91
N ARG A 229 1.35 -2.40 -20.81
CA ARG A 229 2.34 -2.06 -21.81
C ARG A 229 1.71 -2.47 -23.12
N LYS A 230 1.23 -1.50 -23.91
CA LYS A 230 0.96 -1.73 -25.33
C LYS A 230 2.30 -2.21 -25.86
N THR A 231 2.47 -3.52 -25.96
CA THR A 231 3.50 -4.11 -26.80
C THR A 231 3.23 -3.46 -28.13
N LYS A 232 4.09 -2.50 -28.49
CA LYS A 232 4.14 -2.00 -29.85
C LYS A 232 4.39 -3.25 -30.66
N LYS A 233 3.33 -3.87 -31.19
CA LYS A 233 3.48 -4.82 -32.29
C LYS A 233 4.36 -4.06 -33.28
N PRO A 234 5.50 -4.64 -33.72
CA PRO A 234 6.28 -4.04 -34.77
C PRO A 234 5.28 -3.65 -35.85
N LEU A 235 5.25 -2.37 -36.21
CA LEU A 235 4.43 -1.88 -37.29
C LEU A 235 4.92 -2.64 -38.52
N GLU A 236 4.30 -3.78 -38.78
CA GLU A 236 4.51 -4.55 -39.98
C GLU A 236 4.06 -3.61 -41.08
N LYS A 237 5.04 -2.93 -41.69
CA LYS A 237 4.84 -2.09 -42.87
C LYS A 237 4.25 -3.02 -43.92
N THR A 238 2.92 -3.10 -43.94
CA THR A 238 2.18 -3.60 -45.08
C THR A 238 2.50 -2.63 -46.20
N ARG A 239 3.52 -2.99 -46.99
CA ARG A 239 3.78 -2.37 -48.28
C ARG A 239 2.50 -2.62 -49.08
N SER A 240 1.69 -1.59 -49.21
CA SER A 240 0.55 -1.59 -50.12
C SER A 240 1.09 -1.87 -51.52
N LYS A 241 0.96 -3.13 -51.97
CA LYS A 241 0.94 -3.45 -53.39
C LYS A 241 -0.40 -2.95 -53.91
N THR A 242 -0.44 -1.71 -54.35
CA THR A 242 -1.39 -1.29 -55.38
C THR A 242 -0.76 -1.68 -56.71
N ASP A 243 -1.30 -2.71 -57.36
CA ASP A 243 -1.09 -2.91 -58.77
C ASP A 243 -2.43 -3.02 -59.50
N SER A 244 -2.53 -2.17 -60.52
CA SER A 244 -3.41 -2.21 -61.69
C SER A 244 -4.92 -2.07 -61.52
N CYS A 245 -5.47 -1.03 -62.18
CA CYS A 245 -6.20 -1.17 -63.46
C CYS A 245 -6.53 0.22 -64.04
N LEU A 246 -6.05 0.53 -65.25
CA LEU A 246 -6.86 0.89 -66.44
C LEU A 246 -6.03 1.61 -67.52
N ALA A 247 -6.31 1.22 -68.76
CA ALA A 247 -5.59 1.49 -69.99
C ALA A 247 -6.06 2.77 -70.72
N SER A 248 -5.19 3.25 -71.64
CA SER A 248 -5.40 4.04 -72.88
C SER A 248 -4.17 4.96 -73.08
N THR A 249 -3.45 5.11 -74.20
CA THR A 249 -3.68 4.90 -75.63
C THR A 249 -2.36 5.10 -76.41
N SER A 250 -2.13 4.24 -77.42
CA SER A 250 -1.54 4.48 -78.76
C SER A 250 -0.15 5.09 -79.02
N SER A 251 0.50 4.46 -80.03
CA SER A 251 1.60 4.92 -80.93
C SER A 251 3.02 4.72 -80.35
N SER A 252 4.03 4.11 -80.98
CA SER A 252 4.33 3.64 -82.35
C SER A 252 5.50 2.61 -82.27
N PRO A 253 5.85 1.87 -83.35
CA PRO A 253 6.65 0.65 -83.26
C PRO A 253 8.12 0.86 -83.62
N THR A 254 9.05 0.14 -82.97
CA THR A 254 10.26 -0.38 -83.64
C THR A 254 10.95 -1.48 -82.83
N LYS A 255 11.05 -2.65 -83.50
CA LYS A 255 12.25 -3.50 -83.62
C LYS A 255 12.82 -4.19 -82.37
N SER A 256 12.42 -5.46 -82.25
CA SER A 256 13.30 -6.65 -82.24
C SER A 256 14.60 -6.60 -81.42
N LYS A 257 14.71 -7.50 -80.44
CA LYS A 257 15.76 -8.55 -80.44
C LYS A 257 15.45 -9.65 -79.44
N SER A 258 15.44 -10.87 -79.96
CA SER A 258 15.45 -12.14 -79.23
C SER A 258 16.75 -12.33 -78.45
N VAL A 259 16.67 -12.88 -77.23
CA VAL A 259 17.66 -13.86 -76.75
C VAL A 259 16.93 -14.86 -75.85
N THR A 260 16.90 -16.09 -76.34
CA THR A 260 16.60 -17.37 -75.66
C THR A 260 17.95 -17.87 -75.09
N TRP A 261 18.09 -18.46 -73.90
CA TRP A 261 17.71 -19.85 -73.57
C TRP A 261 18.03 -20.22 -72.10
N SER A 262 17.19 -21.13 -71.56
CA SER A 262 17.44 -22.32 -70.69
C SER A 262 18.14 -22.17 -69.32
N THR A 263 17.53 -22.54 -68.18
CA THR A 263 17.32 -23.92 -67.59
C THR A 263 18.63 -24.71 -67.44
N PHE A 264 18.98 -25.47 -66.38
CA PHE A 264 18.35 -26.01 -65.16
C PHE A 264 19.51 -26.61 -64.31
N SER A 265 19.29 -26.87 -63.00
CA SER A 265 19.87 -27.95 -62.12
C SER A 265 21.34 -28.41 -62.30
N SER A 266 22.16 -28.54 -61.25
CA SER A 266 21.96 -29.26 -59.98
C SER A 266 22.93 -28.76 -58.91
#